data_AF-A0A8B3S3F6-F1
#
_entry.id   AF-A0A8B3S3F6-F1
#
_cell.length_a   1.000
_cell.length_b   1.000
_cell.length_c   1.000
_cell.angle_alpha   90.00
_cell.angle_beta   90.00
_cell.angle_gamma   90.00
#
_symmetry.space_group_name_H-M   'P 1'
#
loop_
_entity.id
_entity.type
_entity.pdbx_description
1 polymer ?
#
loop_
_entity_poly.entity_id
_entity_poly.type
_entity_poly.pdbx_seq_one_letter_code
_entity_poly.pdbx_strand_id
1 'polypeptide(L)'
;MDKKIITTTAIAGILLLLLAVLPASAAIQANSVEIRGTVYNDAVGERTTYWDANNFAGFWYDLKNNLKSEELNITDAGVIAGGDRTIDEGDLAYTTTRKLKKYKVNSMEGKFVTDGLDHTGVVTDYGTHYAVVGWQAEKYIALKGDARKIVKQVLEQGSTDKKTMTIGETWDIGDGWTLMAQSIDAKASPRQAWLVLSKDGVKLEDEVVENGNVFL
;
A
#
# COMPACT_ATOMS: atom_id res chain seq x y z
N MET A 1 -54.06 2.87 70.25
CA MET A 1 -53.77 4.02 69.36
C MET A 1 -52.69 4.82 70.04
N ASP A 2 -51.44 4.55 69.65
CA ASP A 2 -50.25 5.10 70.27
C ASP A 2 -49.31 5.52 69.14
N LYS A 3 -48.88 6.79 69.18
CA LYS A 3 -47.63 7.36 68.66
C LYS A 3 -47.33 7.20 67.15
N LYS A 4 -46.60 8.07 66.48
CA LYS A 4 -46.13 9.45 66.60
C LYS A 4 -45.48 9.70 65.23
N ILE A 5 -45.56 10.94 64.78
CA ILE A 5 -45.01 11.46 63.52
C ILE A 5 -43.47 11.32 63.50
N ILE A 6 -42.89 10.93 62.35
CA ILE A 6 -41.57 11.39 61.88
C ILE A 6 -41.64 11.60 60.36
N THR A 7 -41.28 12.81 59.94
CA THR A 7 -41.24 13.36 58.58
C THR A 7 -39.95 13.05 57.81
N THR A 8 -40.03 13.16 56.48
CA THR A 8 -38.94 13.38 55.48
C THR A 8 -38.00 12.19 55.26
N THR A 9 -37.62 11.77 54.05
CA THR A 9 -36.93 12.52 53.00
C THR A 9 -36.75 11.63 51.75
N ALA A 10 -36.60 12.25 50.59
CA ALA A 10 -35.84 11.80 49.40
C ALA A 10 -36.13 10.40 48.79
N ILE A 11 -36.80 10.44 47.64
CA ILE A 11 -36.82 9.36 46.64
C ILE A 11 -35.44 9.36 45.95
N ALA A 12 -34.67 8.30 46.12
CA ALA A 12 -33.49 8.03 45.31
C ALA A 12 -33.36 6.53 45.01
N GLY A 13 -33.54 6.21 43.74
CA GLY A 13 -32.74 5.26 42.97
C GLY A 13 -32.56 3.84 43.51
N ILE A 14 -33.36 2.91 42.99
CA ILE A 14 -32.88 1.56 42.71
C ILE A 14 -33.17 1.29 41.23
N LEU A 15 -32.18 1.62 40.40
CA LEU A 15 -32.07 1.10 39.05
C LEU A 15 -31.64 -0.36 39.20
N LEU A 16 -32.58 -1.28 38.99
CA LEU A 16 -32.30 -2.71 38.94
C LEU A 16 -31.47 -2.97 37.68
N LEU A 17 -30.17 -3.22 37.86
CA LEU A 17 -29.26 -3.61 36.78
C LEU A 17 -29.62 -5.05 36.35
N LEU A 18 -30.56 -5.18 35.41
CA LEU A 18 -30.72 -6.42 34.66
C LEU A 18 -29.49 -6.56 33.75
N LEU A 19 -28.54 -7.40 34.16
CA LEU A 19 -27.52 -7.95 33.25
C LEU A 19 -28.25 -8.81 32.21
N ALA A 20 -28.65 -8.18 31.10
CA ALA A 20 -28.92 -8.93 29.89
C ALA A 20 -27.56 -9.51 29.44
N VAL A 21 -27.36 -10.80 29.71
CA VAL A 21 -26.33 -11.59 29.05
C VAL A 21 -26.73 -11.63 27.59
N LEU A 22 -26.26 -10.66 26.81
CA LEU A 22 -26.32 -10.76 25.36
C LEU A 22 -25.47 -11.98 25.00
N PRO A 23 -25.97 -12.95 24.22
CA PRO A 23 -25.08 -13.92 23.62
C PRO A 23 -24.06 -13.10 22.82
N ALA A 24 -22.78 -13.30 23.12
CA ALA A 24 -21.70 -12.77 22.30
C ALA A 24 -21.99 -13.24 20.87
N SER A 25 -22.44 -12.33 20.00
CA SER A 25 -22.58 -12.61 18.59
C SER A 25 -21.19 -13.06 18.15
N ALA A 26 -21.03 -14.35 17.87
CA ALA A 26 -19.83 -14.86 17.27
C ALA A 26 -19.63 -14.05 15.99
N ALA A 27 -18.60 -13.21 15.96
CA ALA A 27 -18.20 -12.56 14.74
C ALA A 27 -17.89 -13.70 13.76
N ILE A 28 -18.67 -13.82 12.69
CA ILE A 28 -18.32 -14.69 11.57
C ILE A 28 -17.10 -14.03 10.95
N GLN A 29 -15.91 -14.45 11.38
CA GLN A 29 -14.68 -14.08 10.72
C GLN A 29 -14.63 -14.89 9.43
N ALA A 30 -14.97 -14.27 8.31
CA ALA A 30 -14.74 -14.88 7.02
C ALA A 30 -13.23 -15.09 6.86
N ASN A 31 -12.80 -16.36 6.77
CA ASN A 31 -11.39 -16.71 6.59
C ASN A 31 -10.85 -16.30 5.22
N SER A 32 -11.74 -15.98 4.27
CA SER A 32 -11.44 -15.45 2.95
C SER A 32 -12.58 -14.57 2.46
N VAL A 33 -12.26 -13.47 1.79
CA VAL A 33 -13.22 -12.61 1.10
C VAL A 33 -13.05 -12.85 -0.40
N GLU A 34 -14.16 -12.96 -1.12
CA GLU A 34 -14.15 -13.05 -2.58
C GLU A 34 -14.43 -11.66 -3.18
N ILE A 35 -13.58 -11.23 -4.10
CA ILE A 35 -13.76 -10.02 -4.90
C ILE A 35 -14.01 -10.46 -6.34
N ARG A 36 -15.09 -9.97 -6.95
CA ARG A 36 -15.54 -10.37 -8.29
C ARG A 36 -15.36 -9.23 -9.29
N GLY A 37 -15.14 -9.60 -10.55
CA GLY A 37 -15.25 -8.68 -11.67
C GLY A 37 -16.62 -8.73 -12.35
N THR A 38 -16.77 -7.96 -13.43
CA THR A 38 -17.96 -7.98 -14.28
C THR A 38 -18.20 -9.37 -14.85
N VAL A 39 -19.47 -9.74 -14.92
CA VAL A 39 -19.91 -11.09 -15.30
C VAL A 39 -19.83 -11.26 -16.82
N TYR A 40 -19.43 -12.47 -17.24
CA TYR A 40 -19.74 -13.00 -18.58
C TYR A 40 -21.02 -13.84 -18.48
N ASN A 41 -22.07 -13.44 -19.20
CA ASN A 41 -23.34 -14.13 -19.32
C ASN A 41 -23.96 -13.93 -20.71
N ASP A 42 -23.69 -14.89 -21.60
CA ASP A 42 -24.21 -14.91 -22.96
C ASP A 42 -25.75 -14.91 -23.04
N ALA A 43 -26.41 -15.56 -22.09
CA ALA A 43 -27.88 -15.72 -22.08
C ALA A 43 -28.62 -14.39 -21.93
N VAL A 44 -27.98 -13.38 -21.35
CA VAL A 44 -28.53 -12.02 -21.17
C VAL A 44 -27.74 -10.97 -21.97
N GLY A 45 -26.82 -11.39 -22.84
CA GLY A 45 -26.03 -10.51 -23.70
C GLY A 45 -24.85 -9.81 -23.03
N GLU A 46 -24.47 -10.20 -21.80
CA GLU A 46 -23.32 -9.64 -21.08
C GLU A 46 -22.04 -10.37 -21.48
N ARG A 47 -21.36 -9.95 -22.54
CA ARG A 47 -20.19 -10.67 -23.09
C ARG A 47 -18.85 -10.03 -22.69
N THR A 48 -18.62 -9.79 -21.39
CA THR A 48 -17.31 -9.28 -20.94
C THR A 48 -16.26 -10.36 -21.04
N THR A 49 -15.25 -10.17 -21.88
CA THR A 49 -14.09 -11.06 -22.03
C THR A 49 -12.77 -10.39 -21.71
N TYR A 50 -12.80 -9.11 -21.34
CA TYR A 50 -11.64 -8.31 -20.95
C TYR A 50 -11.90 -7.69 -19.59
N TRP A 51 -10.96 -7.88 -18.67
CA TRP A 51 -10.99 -7.31 -17.34
C TRP A 51 -9.75 -6.47 -17.07
N ASP A 52 -9.96 -5.30 -16.49
CA ASP A 52 -8.94 -4.44 -15.91
C ASP A 52 -9.45 -3.89 -14.57
N ALA A 53 -8.71 -2.99 -13.93
CA ALA A 53 -9.12 -2.45 -12.64
C ALA A 53 -10.44 -1.63 -12.67
N ASN A 54 -10.99 -1.28 -13.84
CA ASN A 54 -12.27 -0.56 -13.93
C ASN A 54 -13.47 -1.49 -13.74
N ASN A 55 -13.32 -2.77 -14.09
CA ASN A 55 -14.42 -3.74 -14.07
C ASN A 55 -14.09 -5.00 -13.26
N PHE A 56 -12.88 -5.09 -12.70
CA PHE A 56 -12.51 -6.10 -11.72
C PHE A 56 -11.79 -5.44 -10.53
N ALA A 57 -12.55 -5.22 -9.46
CA ALA A 57 -12.07 -4.52 -8.25
C ALA A 57 -10.97 -5.26 -7.48
N GLY A 58 -10.66 -6.51 -7.85
CA GLY A 58 -9.52 -7.24 -7.30
C GLY A 58 -8.18 -6.70 -7.79
N PHE A 59 -8.11 -6.19 -9.03
CA PHE A 59 -6.85 -5.68 -9.57
C PHE A 59 -6.37 -4.41 -8.89
N TRP A 60 -5.05 -4.28 -8.81
CA TRP A 60 -4.43 -3.12 -8.17
C TRP A 60 -4.80 -1.82 -8.89
N TYR A 61 -5.22 -0.83 -8.09
CA TYR A 61 -5.56 0.50 -8.57
C TYR A 61 -5.07 1.59 -7.59
N ASP A 62 -4.27 2.54 -8.09
CA ASP A 62 -3.92 3.78 -7.39
C ASP A 62 -4.91 4.87 -7.80
N LEU A 63 -5.93 5.09 -6.97
CA LEU A 63 -6.98 6.08 -7.21
C LEU A 63 -6.44 7.51 -7.36
N LYS A 64 -5.38 7.86 -6.60
CA LYS A 64 -4.84 9.24 -6.59
C LYS A 64 -4.16 9.57 -7.92
N ASN A 65 -3.45 8.61 -8.50
CA ASN A 65 -2.69 8.80 -9.72
C ASN A 65 -3.37 8.19 -10.95
N ASN A 66 -4.56 7.58 -10.77
CA ASN A 66 -5.29 6.85 -11.81
C ASN A 66 -4.39 5.79 -12.50
N LEU A 67 -3.64 5.02 -11.70
CA LEU A 67 -2.76 3.97 -12.21
C LEU A 67 -3.36 2.59 -11.97
N LYS A 68 -3.36 1.77 -13.02
CA LYS A 68 -3.70 0.34 -13.04
C LYS A 68 -2.72 -0.35 -13.98
N SER A 69 -2.43 -1.63 -13.78
CA SER A 69 -1.42 -2.34 -14.57
C SER A 69 -1.86 -3.69 -15.09
N GLU A 70 -2.86 -4.31 -14.47
CA GLU A 70 -3.28 -5.69 -14.72
C GLU A 70 -4.43 -5.74 -15.72
N GLU A 71 -4.36 -6.71 -16.62
CA GLU A 71 -5.36 -7.04 -17.62
C GLU A 71 -5.53 -8.56 -17.66
N LEU A 72 -6.77 -9.04 -17.72
CA LEU A 72 -7.12 -10.43 -17.99
C LEU A 72 -8.01 -10.45 -19.23
N ASN A 73 -7.66 -11.23 -20.23
CA ASN A 73 -8.35 -11.23 -21.52
C ASN A 73 -8.59 -12.66 -22.02
N ILE A 74 -9.78 -12.89 -22.55
CA ILE A 74 -10.16 -14.08 -23.31
C ILE A 74 -10.36 -13.64 -24.76
N THR A 75 -9.51 -14.14 -25.66
CA THR A 75 -9.54 -13.82 -27.11
C THR A 75 -10.20 -14.90 -27.96
N ASP A 76 -10.58 -16.02 -27.35
CA ASP A 76 -11.18 -17.18 -28.01
C ASP A 76 -12.48 -16.81 -28.73
N ALA A 77 -12.51 -17.01 -30.05
CA ALA A 77 -13.66 -16.68 -30.87
C ALA A 77 -14.89 -17.58 -30.60
N GLY A 78 -14.68 -18.85 -30.23
CA GLY A 78 -15.74 -19.80 -29.88
C GLY A 78 -16.46 -19.39 -28.59
N VAL A 79 -15.72 -18.92 -27.60
CA VAL A 79 -16.27 -18.33 -26.37
C VAL A 79 -16.96 -16.99 -26.67
N ILE A 80 -16.33 -16.11 -27.45
CA ILE A 80 -16.92 -14.80 -27.78
C ILE A 80 -18.23 -14.94 -28.58
N ALA A 81 -18.31 -15.95 -29.46
CA ALA A 81 -19.51 -16.24 -30.25
C ALA A 81 -20.65 -16.93 -29.46
N GLY A 82 -20.46 -17.22 -28.16
CA GLY A 82 -21.51 -17.67 -27.25
C GLY A 82 -21.86 -19.16 -27.31
N GLY A 83 -21.02 -19.97 -27.97
CA GLY A 83 -21.28 -21.41 -28.17
C GLY A 83 -20.34 -22.32 -27.39
N ASP A 84 -19.09 -21.90 -27.23
CA ASP A 84 -18.05 -22.71 -26.58
C ASP A 84 -17.86 -22.33 -25.12
N ARG A 85 -17.55 -23.33 -24.29
CA ARG A 85 -17.16 -23.19 -22.89
C ARG A 85 -15.73 -23.64 -22.63
N THR A 86 -15.00 -23.93 -23.70
CA THR A 86 -13.59 -24.26 -23.73
C THR A 86 -12.85 -23.01 -24.19
N ILE A 87 -11.73 -22.69 -23.53
CA ILE A 87 -10.82 -21.65 -24.00
C ILE A 87 -9.61 -22.39 -24.58
N ASP A 88 -9.32 -22.14 -25.85
CA ASP A 88 -8.20 -22.75 -26.54
C ASP A 88 -6.84 -22.27 -26.00
N GLU A 89 -5.80 -23.06 -26.26
CA GLU A 89 -4.44 -22.73 -25.81
C GLU A 89 -3.98 -21.38 -26.40
N GLY A 90 -3.52 -20.49 -25.52
CA GLY A 90 -3.05 -19.15 -25.91
C GLY A 90 -4.14 -18.08 -25.92
N ASP A 91 -5.42 -18.45 -25.80
CA ASP A 91 -6.55 -17.50 -25.81
C ASP A 91 -6.98 -17.00 -24.43
N LEU A 92 -6.26 -17.36 -23.36
CA LEU A 92 -6.37 -16.76 -22.03
C LEU A 92 -5.06 -16.07 -21.67
N ALA A 93 -5.09 -14.74 -21.55
CA ALA A 93 -3.92 -13.93 -21.24
C ALA A 93 -4.14 -13.12 -19.96
N TYR A 94 -3.26 -13.32 -18.97
CA TYR A 94 -3.08 -12.37 -17.86
C TYR A 94 -1.81 -11.57 -18.11
N THR A 95 -1.95 -10.26 -18.24
CA THR A 95 -0.84 -9.35 -18.56
C THR A 95 -0.72 -8.29 -17.47
N THR A 96 0.50 -7.94 -17.12
CA THR A 96 0.77 -6.76 -16.30
C THR A 96 1.80 -5.86 -16.97
N THR A 97 1.56 -4.56 -16.92
CA THR A 97 2.47 -3.55 -17.47
C THR A 97 2.83 -2.54 -16.41
N ARG A 98 4.14 -2.36 -16.15
CA ARG A 98 4.61 -1.36 -15.19
C ARG A 98 4.04 0.02 -15.48
N LYS A 99 3.73 0.77 -14.43
CA LYS A 99 3.35 2.18 -14.50
C LYS A 99 4.39 3.03 -13.77
N LEU A 100 4.79 4.14 -14.37
CA LEU A 100 5.71 5.06 -13.75
C LEU A 100 4.96 5.91 -12.73
N LYS A 101 5.52 6.00 -11.52
CA LYS A 101 5.01 6.82 -10.44
C LYS A 101 6.11 7.73 -9.93
N LYS A 102 5.81 9.01 -9.81
CA LYS A 102 6.76 10.02 -9.40
C LYS A 102 7.11 9.86 -7.91
N TYR A 103 8.39 9.98 -7.55
CA TYR A 103 8.79 10.01 -6.15
C TYR A 103 8.14 11.20 -5.44
N LYS A 104 7.75 11.00 -4.18
CA LYS A 104 7.20 12.10 -3.36
C LYS A 104 8.25 13.17 -3.08
N VAL A 105 9.50 12.78 -2.78
CA VAL A 105 10.61 13.74 -2.58
C VAL A 105 10.84 14.61 -3.82
N ASN A 106 10.70 14.06 -5.03
CA ASN A 106 10.77 14.85 -6.25
C ASN A 106 9.54 15.75 -6.43
N SER A 107 8.35 15.22 -6.19
CA SER A 107 7.10 15.97 -6.35
C SER A 107 6.95 17.13 -5.36
N MET A 108 7.55 17.00 -4.17
CA MET A 108 7.41 17.97 -3.08
C MET A 108 8.60 18.91 -2.95
N GLU A 109 9.81 18.41 -3.17
CA GLU A 109 11.06 19.16 -2.92
C GLU A 109 11.94 19.31 -4.16
N GLY A 110 11.53 18.75 -5.30
CA GLY A 110 12.30 18.80 -6.55
C GLY A 110 13.60 17.99 -6.51
N LYS A 111 13.75 17.09 -5.53
CA LYS A 111 14.97 16.28 -5.35
C LYS A 111 14.96 15.03 -6.23
N PHE A 112 16.14 14.59 -6.63
CA PHE A 112 16.32 13.41 -7.47
C PHE A 112 16.75 12.21 -6.64
N VAL A 113 16.52 11.02 -7.18
CA VAL A 113 16.92 9.74 -6.59
C VAL A 113 17.86 9.05 -7.57
N THR A 114 19.08 8.74 -7.12
CA THR A 114 20.04 7.98 -7.93
C THR A 114 19.52 6.57 -8.21
N ASP A 115 19.85 6.00 -9.37
CA ASP A 115 19.32 4.73 -9.85
C ASP A 115 17.77 4.69 -10.00
N GLY A 116 17.10 5.84 -9.90
CA GLY A 116 15.69 5.99 -10.19
C GLY A 116 15.41 6.05 -11.69
N LEU A 117 14.14 6.19 -12.05
CA LEU A 117 13.70 6.31 -13.44
C LEU A 117 13.46 7.78 -13.81
N ASP A 118 13.78 8.16 -15.04
CA ASP A 118 13.26 9.40 -15.62
C ASP A 118 11.77 9.28 -15.97
N HIS A 119 11.21 10.34 -16.57
CA HIS A 119 9.81 10.37 -16.99
C HIS A 119 9.46 9.42 -18.16
N THR A 120 10.48 8.85 -18.82
CA THR A 120 10.32 7.86 -19.89
C THR A 120 10.52 6.42 -19.39
N GLY A 121 10.95 6.25 -18.14
CA GLY A 121 11.16 4.95 -17.51
C GLY A 121 12.57 4.38 -17.71
N VAL A 122 13.54 5.24 -18.03
CA VAL A 122 14.96 4.87 -18.17
C VAL A 122 15.69 5.17 -16.86
N VAL A 123 16.57 4.25 -16.44
CA VAL A 123 17.37 4.41 -15.23
C VAL A 123 18.38 5.56 -15.39
N THR A 124 18.49 6.41 -14.38
CA THR A 124 19.37 7.59 -14.38
C THR A 124 19.78 7.98 -12.96
N ASP A 125 20.89 8.71 -12.84
CA ASP A 125 21.36 9.27 -11.56
C ASP A 125 20.46 10.39 -11.04
N TYR A 126 19.67 11.00 -11.93
CA TYR A 126 18.72 12.07 -11.60
C TYR A 126 17.27 11.59 -11.72
N GLY A 127 16.98 10.45 -11.09
CA GLY A 127 15.69 9.79 -11.16
C GLY A 127 14.57 10.62 -10.53
N THR A 128 13.40 10.62 -11.17
CA THR A 128 12.20 11.32 -10.72
C THR A 128 11.04 10.36 -10.44
N HIS A 129 11.12 9.14 -10.96
CA HIS A 129 10.08 8.12 -10.90
C HIS A 129 10.63 6.77 -10.42
N TYR A 130 9.72 5.93 -9.95
CA TYR A 130 9.88 4.49 -9.80
C TYR A 130 8.78 3.79 -10.59
N ALA A 131 8.90 2.48 -10.79
CA ALA A 131 7.92 1.69 -11.51
C ALA A 131 7.09 0.83 -10.55
N VAL A 132 5.77 0.94 -10.63
CA VAL A 132 4.80 0.15 -9.86
C VAL A 132 4.16 -0.88 -10.79
N VAL A 133 3.88 -2.06 -10.26
CA VAL A 133 3.24 -3.14 -10.98
C VAL A 133 2.31 -3.91 -10.05
N GLY A 134 1.07 -4.11 -10.49
CA GLY A 134 0.16 -5.08 -9.91
C GLY A 134 0.53 -6.48 -10.38
N TRP A 135 0.64 -7.43 -9.46
CA TRP A 135 0.89 -8.83 -9.75
C TRP A 135 0.00 -9.68 -8.86
N GLN A 136 -0.88 -10.47 -9.48
CA GLN A 136 -1.88 -11.27 -8.80
C GLN A 136 -2.68 -10.45 -7.78
N ALA A 137 -3.25 -9.31 -8.20
CA ALA A 137 -4.04 -8.40 -7.37
C ALA A 137 -3.28 -7.69 -6.23
N GLU A 138 -1.96 -7.84 -6.14
CA GLU A 138 -1.13 -7.18 -5.14
C GLU A 138 -0.18 -6.14 -5.76
N LYS A 139 0.11 -5.06 -5.01
CA LYS A 139 1.03 -4.00 -5.44
C LYS A 139 2.50 -4.41 -5.20
N TYR A 140 3.32 -4.27 -6.23
CA TYR A 140 4.77 -4.43 -6.18
C TYR A 140 5.50 -3.26 -6.84
N ILE A 141 6.82 -3.18 -6.61
CA ILE A 141 7.74 -2.25 -7.26
C ILE A 141 8.63 -3.03 -8.22
N ALA A 142 8.71 -2.57 -9.47
CA ALA A 142 9.62 -3.12 -10.46
C ALA A 142 11.03 -2.51 -10.27
N LEU A 143 11.99 -3.34 -9.84
CA LEU A 143 13.36 -2.92 -9.57
C LEU A 143 13.99 -2.34 -10.83
N LYS A 144 14.49 -1.10 -10.73
CA LYS A 144 15.09 -0.37 -11.85
C LYS A 144 14.21 -0.38 -13.13
N GLY A 145 12.88 -0.46 -12.96
CA GLY A 145 11.92 -0.51 -14.05
C GLY A 145 11.74 -1.87 -14.74
N ASP A 146 12.40 -2.94 -14.31
CA ASP A 146 12.21 -4.28 -14.88
C ASP A 146 11.02 -5.00 -14.22
N ALA A 147 9.90 -5.11 -14.94
CA ALA A 147 8.67 -5.75 -14.45
C ALA A 147 8.82 -7.27 -14.20
N ARG A 148 9.94 -7.90 -14.63
CA ARG A 148 10.27 -9.29 -14.33
C ARG A 148 10.98 -9.45 -12.99
N LYS A 149 11.38 -8.34 -12.36
CA LYS A 149 12.07 -8.29 -11.07
C LYS A 149 11.29 -7.38 -10.12
N ILE A 150 10.37 -7.97 -9.36
CA ILE A 150 9.45 -7.23 -8.51
C ILE A 150 9.76 -7.44 -7.03
N VAL A 151 9.57 -6.39 -6.22
CA VAL A 151 9.78 -6.41 -4.76
C VAL A 151 8.61 -5.74 -4.04
N LYS A 152 8.44 -6.09 -2.76
CA LYS A 152 7.45 -5.42 -1.89
C LYS A 152 7.93 -4.00 -1.55
N GLN A 153 7.01 -3.05 -1.59
CA GLN A 153 7.27 -1.71 -1.08
C GLN A 153 7.28 -1.76 0.45
N VAL A 154 8.40 -1.36 1.06
CA VAL A 154 8.53 -1.34 2.54
C VAL A 154 7.86 -0.10 3.13
N LEU A 155 8.20 1.08 2.62
CA LEU A 155 7.69 2.35 3.13
C LEU A 155 7.51 3.37 1.99
N GLU A 156 6.48 4.20 2.10
CA GLU A 156 6.32 5.42 1.29
C GLU A 156 5.62 6.50 2.13
N GLN A 157 6.42 7.34 2.76
CA GLN A 157 5.95 8.44 3.63
C GLN A 157 4.95 9.36 2.91
N GLY A 158 3.85 9.72 3.55
CA GLY A 158 2.92 10.77 3.14
C GLY A 158 3.58 12.14 2.96
N SER A 159 2.87 13.09 2.33
CA SER A 159 3.42 14.43 2.07
C SER A 159 3.61 15.29 3.31
N THR A 160 3.11 14.84 4.46
CA THR A 160 3.24 15.52 5.75
C THR A 160 4.01 14.69 6.76
N ASP A 161 4.38 13.46 6.38
CA ASP A 161 5.00 12.52 7.30
C ASP A 161 6.45 12.95 7.54
N LYS A 162 6.83 13.00 8.81
CA LYS A 162 8.19 13.32 9.24
C LYS A 162 8.60 12.36 10.34
N LYS A 163 9.84 11.89 10.25
CA LYS A 163 10.51 11.16 11.33
C LYS A 163 11.62 12.07 11.86
N THR A 164 11.49 12.46 13.12
CA THR A 164 12.59 13.11 13.86
C THR A 164 13.44 12.01 14.48
N MET A 165 14.76 12.12 14.35
CA MET A 165 15.72 11.20 14.95
C MET A 165 16.75 11.99 15.76
N THR A 166 17.18 11.40 16.87
CA THR A 166 18.31 11.88 17.67
C THR A 166 19.57 11.06 17.37
N ILE A 167 20.75 11.55 17.79
CA ILE A 167 22.02 10.83 17.58
C ILE A 167 21.96 9.48 18.32
N GLY A 168 22.32 8.41 17.62
CA GLY A 168 22.25 7.03 18.10
C GLY A 168 20.85 6.40 18.01
N GLU A 169 19.83 7.15 17.59
CA GLU A 169 18.49 6.60 17.38
C GLU A 169 18.46 5.76 16.10
N THR A 170 17.86 4.58 16.20
CA THR A 170 17.54 3.70 15.07
C THR A 170 16.05 3.80 14.75
N TRP A 171 15.74 4.16 13.52
CA TRP A 171 14.39 4.08 12.98
C TRP A 171 14.17 2.71 12.33
N ASP A 172 13.25 1.93 12.89
CA ASP A 172 12.69 0.75 12.25
C ASP A 172 11.74 1.18 11.11
N ILE A 173 12.18 0.93 9.87
CA ILE A 173 11.43 1.25 8.65
C ILE A 173 10.38 0.16 8.37
N GLY A 174 10.56 -1.04 8.93
CA GLY A 174 9.74 -2.22 8.69
C GLY A 174 10.45 -3.26 7.81
N ASP A 175 9.93 -4.49 7.83
CA ASP A 175 10.52 -5.64 7.14
C ASP A 175 12.03 -5.77 7.43
N GLY A 176 12.46 -5.57 8.68
CA GLY A 176 13.87 -5.69 9.08
C GLY A 176 14.82 -4.61 8.54
N TRP A 177 14.33 -3.62 7.78
CA TRP A 177 15.11 -2.45 7.38
C TRP A 177 15.17 -1.42 8.49
N THR A 178 16.37 -0.90 8.77
CA THR A 178 16.57 0.14 9.76
C THR A 178 17.49 1.24 9.25
N LEU A 179 17.21 2.50 9.63
CA LEU A 179 18.08 3.65 9.40
C LEU A 179 18.51 4.24 10.74
N MET A 180 19.80 4.43 10.96
CA MET A 180 20.34 5.01 12.20
C MET A 180 21.01 6.36 11.94
N ALA A 181 20.75 7.33 12.82
CA ALA A 181 21.48 8.60 12.83
C ALA A 181 22.76 8.46 13.66
N GLN A 182 23.85 8.03 13.04
CA GLN A 182 25.12 7.72 13.72
C GLN A 182 25.76 8.95 14.36
N SER A 183 25.74 10.09 13.67
CA SER A 183 26.25 11.37 14.19
C SER A 183 25.63 12.55 13.44
N ILE A 184 25.60 13.73 14.07
CA ILE A 184 25.13 14.98 13.46
C ILE A 184 26.17 16.06 13.71
N ASP A 185 26.64 16.70 12.64
CA ASP A 185 27.44 17.92 12.72
C ASP A 185 26.55 19.15 12.47
N ALA A 186 26.11 19.77 13.56
CA ALA A 186 25.30 20.97 13.53
C ALA A 186 26.12 22.25 13.26
N LYS A 187 27.46 22.19 13.31
CA LYS A 187 28.39 23.32 13.11
C LYS A 187 28.92 23.37 11.68
N ALA A 188 28.91 22.26 10.95
CA ALA A 188 29.21 22.24 9.52
C ALA A 188 28.28 23.18 8.73
N SER A 189 28.78 23.69 7.60
CA SER A 189 28.03 24.56 6.69
C SER A 189 28.22 24.06 5.25
N PRO A 190 27.27 23.28 4.70
CA PRO A 190 25.96 22.94 5.27
C PRO A 190 26.07 21.95 6.45
N ARG A 191 25.02 21.91 7.29
CA ARG A 191 24.91 20.91 8.38
C ARG A 191 24.90 19.51 7.81
N GLN A 192 25.47 18.55 8.52
CA GLN A 192 25.65 17.19 8.03
C GLN A 192 25.12 16.16 9.04
N ALA A 193 24.65 15.03 8.54
CA ALA A 193 24.29 13.86 9.34
C ALA A 193 24.90 12.60 8.73
N TRP A 194 25.52 11.75 9.54
CA TRP A 194 25.97 10.43 9.13
C TRP A 194 24.86 9.42 9.39
N LEU A 195 24.36 8.82 8.32
CA LEU A 195 23.27 7.85 8.34
C LEU A 195 23.81 6.45 8.02
N VAL A 196 23.25 5.43 8.66
CA VAL A 196 23.61 4.02 8.46
C VAL A 196 22.35 3.22 8.14
N LEU A 197 22.32 2.59 6.97
CA LEU A 197 21.25 1.69 6.54
C LEU A 197 21.64 0.23 6.83
N SER A 198 20.73 -0.52 7.44
CA SER A 198 20.93 -1.94 7.75
C SER A 198 19.70 -2.78 7.42
N LYS A 199 19.92 -4.06 7.16
CA LYS A 199 18.89 -5.08 6.99
C LYS A 199 19.16 -6.22 7.96
N ASP A 200 18.18 -6.54 8.80
CA ASP A 200 18.26 -7.62 9.80
C ASP A 200 19.50 -7.49 10.71
N GLY A 201 19.85 -6.25 11.08
CA GLY A 201 21.00 -5.93 11.92
C GLY A 201 22.36 -5.91 11.20
N VAL A 202 22.39 -6.22 9.90
CA VAL A 202 23.62 -6.18 9.08
C VAL A 202 23.69 -4.84 8.34
N LYS A 203 24.78 -4.10 8.55
CA LYS A 203 25.04 -2.85 7.82
C LYS A 203 25.18 -3.13 6.32
N LEU A 204 24.45 -2.37 5.51
CA LEU A 204 24.53 -2.42 4.05
C LEU A 204 25.24 -1.20 3.48
N GLU A 205 24.88 0.00 3.95
CA GLU A 205 25.38 1.28 3.43
C GLU A 205 25.48 2.31 4.56
N ASP A 206 26.39 3.28 4.41
CA ASP A 206 26.44 4.46 5.27
C ASP A 206 26.97 5.69 4.53
N GLU A 207 26.37 6.84 4.80
CA GLU A 207 26.66 8.08 4.06
C GLU A 207 26.58 9.30 4.98
N VAL A 208 27.46 10.28 4.76
CA VAL A 208 27.34 11.63 5.34
C VAL A 208 26.52 12.49 4.40
N VAL A 209 25.29 12.82 4.81
CA VAL A 209 24.34 13.60 4.02
C VAL A 209 24.31 15.05 4.50
N GLU A 210 24.43 15.97 3.57
CA GLU A 210 24.27 17.40 3.83
C GLU A 210 22.79 17.77 3.93
N ASN A 211 22.48 18.76 4.76
CA ASN A 211 21.12 19.27 4.92
C ASN A 211 20.52 19.69 3.58
N GLY A 212 19.36 19.10 3.24
CA GLY A 212 18.67 19.33 1.99
C GLY A 212 19.05 18.36 0.87
N ASN A 213 19.95 17.41 1.09
CA ASN A 213 20.24 16.34 0.15
C ASN A 213 19.53 15.04 0.54
N VAL A 214 19.47 14.10 -0.40
CA VAL A 214 18.81 12.81 -0.26
C VAL A 214 19.86 11.76 0.08
N PHE A 215 19.53 10.86 1.00
CA PHE A 215 20.27 9.62 1.27
C PHE A 215 19.87 8.57 0.23
N LEU A 216 20.84 7.91 -0.40
CA LEU A 216 20.64 6.98 -1.51
C LEU A 216 20.32 5.55 -1.07
#